data_AF-A0A534MCI5-F1
#
_entry.id   AF-A0A534MCI5-F1
#
_cell.length_a   1.000
_cell.length_b   1.000
_cell.length_c   1.000
_cell.angle_alpha   90.00
_cell.angle_beta   90.00
_cell.angle_gamma   90.00
#
_symmetry.space_group_name_H-M   'P 1'
#
loop_
_entity.id
_entity.type
_entity.pdbx_description
1 polymer ?
#
loop_
_entity_poly.entity_id
_entity_poly.type
_entity_poly.pdbx_seq_one_letter_code
_entity_poly.pdbx_strand_id
1 'polypeptide(L)'
;MARGIGRALQKAVAREGLDEDLEGEGRSLANAHRRQVFRYLCLRPCARVGDMGRDLSMSQANVRWHIWDLVENGYVQFEGARVFPIGLINPEDAALFAALASAGRAEILETVFQSPGISMQELAERVHLTRQSASKIAAELAGFGCLTTA
;
A
#
# COMPACT_ATOMS: atom_id res chain seq x y z
N MET A 1 -8.60 -5.04 -40.27
CA MET A 1 -7.42 -5.33 -39.42
C MET A 1 -7.88 -6.11 -38.21
N ALA A 2 -7.55 -7.39 -38.12
CA ALA A 2 -7.94 -8.23 -36.98
C ALA A 2 -7.20 -7.74 -35.73
N ARG A 3 -7.94 -7.35 -34.68
CA ARG A 3 -7.38 -7.01 -33.37
C ARG A 3 -6.78 -8.27 -32.76
N GLY A 4 -5.50 -8.51 -33.01
CA GLY A 4 -4.75 -9.60 -32.41
C GLY A 4 -4.79 -9.48 -30.88
N ILE A 5 -5.16 -10.57 -30.22
CA ILE A 5 -5.02 -10.72 -28.77
C ILE A 5 -3.59 -10.33 -28.39
N GLY A 6 -3.44 -9.34 -27.52
CA GLY A 6 -2.12 -8.82 -27.12
C GLY A 6 -1.22 -9.92 -26.54
N ARG A 7 0.09 -9.75 -26.71
CA ARG A 7 1.13 -10.76 -26.39
C ARG A 7 1.03 -11.33 -24.97
N ALA A 8 0.59 -10.52 -24.00
CA ALA A 8 0.37 -10.97 -22.62
C ALA A 8 -0.78 -11.99 -22.50
N LEU A 9 -1.90 -11.77 -23.18
CA LEU A 9 -3.03 -12.70 -23.19
C LEU A 9 -2.73 -13.94 -24.03
N GLN A 10 -1.91 -13.81 -25.09
CA GLN A 10 -1.37 -14.96 -25.82
C GLN A 10 -0.53 -15.87 -24.93
N LYS A 11 0.39 -15.31 -24.13
CA LYS A 11 1.22 -16.08 -23.18
C LYS A 11 0.38 -16.78 -22.11
N ALA A 12 -0.60 -16.07 -21.54
CA ALA A 12 -1.50 -16.63 -20.53
C ALA A 12 -2.33 -17.82 -21.06
N VAL A 13 -2.83 -17.71 -22.30
CA VAL A 13 -3.55 -18.81 -22.99
C VAL A 13 -2.61 -19.96 -23.34
N ALA A 14 -1.38 -19.66 -23.75
CA ALA A 14 -0.37 -20.66 -24.10
C ALA A 14 0.20 -21.40 -22.89
N ARG A 15 -0.09 -20.97 -21.65
CA ARG A 15 0.46 -21.52 -20.40
C ARG A 15 2.00 -21.50 -20.35
N GLU A 16 2.64 -20.67 -21.17
CA GLU A 16 4.09 -20.51 -21.19
C GLU A 16 4.53 -19.68 -19.97
N GLY A 17 5.28 -20.30 -19.05
CA GLY A 17 5.81 -19.65 -17.84
C GLY A 17 5.10 -19.99 -16.53
N LEU A 18 4.22 -21.00 -16.50
CA LEU A 18 3.57 -21.50 -15.28
C LEU A 18 4.41 -22.57 -14.55
N ASP A 19 5.73 -22.63 -14.80
CA ASP A 19 6.68 -23.51 -14.09
C ASP A 19 7.15 -22.90 -12.75
N GLU A 20 6.54 -21.79 -12.31
CA GLU A 20 6.56 -21.40 -10.90
C GLU A 20 5.62 -22.34 -10.13
N ASP A 21 6.02 -22.77 -8.93
CA ASP A 21 5.27 -23.70 -8.09
C ASP A 21 3.93 -23.08 -7.62
N LEU A 22 2.94 -23.11 -8.51
CA LEU A 22 1.58 -22.62 -8.26
C LEU A 22 0.80 -23.54 -7.31
N GLU A 23 1.32 -24.72 -6.94
CA GLU A 23 0.65 -25.60 -6.00
C GLU A 23 0.72 -25.08 -4.56
N GLY A 24 1.81 -24.38 -4.19
CA GLY A 24 1.94 -23.67 -2.92
C GLY A 24 1.12 -22.37 -2.87
N GLU A 25 1.21 -21.56 -3.92
CA GLU A 25 0.59 -20.25 -4.03
C GLU A 25 -0.95 -20.31 -4.22
N GLY A 26 -1.45 -21.29 -4.99
CA GLY A 26 -2.83 -21.34 -5.47
C GLY A 26 -3.91 -21.55 -4.40
N ARG A 27 -3.57 -22.14 -3.24
CA ARG A 27 -4.55 -22.34 -2.15
C ARG A 27 -4.81 -21.08 -1.37
N SER A 28 -3.81 -20.20 -1.23
CA SER A 28 -3.94 -19.05 -0.34
C SER A 28 -4.96 -18.06 -0.90
N LEU A 29 -4.81 -17.68 -2.16
CA LEU A 29 -5.70 -16.71 -2.81
C LEU A 29 -7.07 -17.29 -3.22
N ALA A 30 -7.36 -18.56 -2.95
CA ALA A 30 -8.71 -19.11 -3.12
C ALA A 30 -9.74 -18.47 -2.16
N ASN A 31 -9.29 -18.00 -0.98
CA ASN A 31 -10.14 -17.34 0.00
C ASN A 31 -10.46 -15.87 -0.39
N ALA A 32 -11.74 -15.52 -0.48
CA ALA A 32 -12.18 -14.19 -0.91
C ALA A 32 -11.74 -13.05 0.02
N HIS A 33 -11.83 -13.25 1.34
CA HIS A 33 -11.40 -12.25 2.32
C HIS A 33 -9.88 -12.08 2.30
N ARG A 34 -9.13 -13.16 2.10
CA ARG A 34 -7.68 -13.09 1.96
C ARG A 34 -7.26 -12.31 0.71
N ARG A 35 -7.95 -12.51 -0.41
CA ARG A 35 -7.75 -11.68 -1.62
C ARG A 35 -8.03 -10.21 -1.35
N GLN A 36 -9.04 -9.88 -0.55
CA GLN A 36 -9.32 -8.49 -0.18
C GLN A 36 -8.19 -7.88 0.65
N VAL A 37 -7.69 -8.61 1.64
CA VAL A 37 -6.53 -8.18 2.46
C VAL A 37 -5.30 -7.98 1.58
N PHE A 38 -4.97 -8.94 0.72
CA PHE A 38 -3.84 -8.82 -0.19
C PHE A 38 -3.98 -7.62 -1.13
N ARG A 39 -5.14 -7.46 -1.79
CA ARG A 39 -5.44 -6.32 -2.67
C ARG A 39 -5.33 -4.99 -1.91
N TYR A 40 -5.81 -4.93 -0.67
CA TYR A 40 -5.70 -3.74 0.15
C TYR A 40 -4.23 -3.37 0.39
N LEU A 41 -3.39 -4.34 0.74
CA LEU A 41 -1.95 -4.13 0.93
C LEU A 41 -1.22 -3.75 -0.37
N CYS A 42 -1.67 -4.22 -1.54
CA CYS A 42 -1.13 -3.76 -2.83
C CYS A 42 -1.44 -2.29 -3.12
N LEU A 43 -2.57 -1.78 -2.63
CA LEU A 43 -2.96 -0.37 -2.82
C LEU A 43 -2.44 0.53 -1.71
N ARG A 44 -2.22 -0.03 -0.52
CA ARG A 44 -1.81 0.67 0.69
C ARG A 44 -0.76 -0.18 1.42
N PRO A 45 0.46 -0.27 0.90
CA PRO A 45 1.54 -1.01 1.57
C PRO A 45 1.79 -0.43 2.96
N CYS A 46 2.16 -1.29 3.90
CA CYS A 46 2.39 -0.93 5.30
C CYS A 46 1.15 -0.41 6.05
N ALA A 47 -0.07 -0.59 5.52
CA ALA A 47 -1.29 -0.22 6.22
C ALA A 47 -1.45 -0.97 7.55
N ARG A 48 -2.07 -0.30 8.53
CA ARG A 48 -2.26 -0.87 9.87
C ARG A 48 -3.42 -1.85 9.88
N VAL A 49 -3.30 -2.88 10.70
CA VAL A 49 -4.36 -3.90 10.90
C VAL A 49 -5.68 -3.28 11.34
N GLY A 50 -5.65 -2.22 12.15
CA GLY A 50 -6.85 -1.49 12.55
C GLY A 50 -7.59 -0.85 11.38
N ASP A 51 -6.85 -0.28 10.43
CA ASP A 51 -7.40 0.39 9.25
C ASP A 51 -7.97 -0.65 8.27
N MET A 52 -7.22 -1.75 8.04
CA MET A 52 -7.71 -2.89 7.26
C MET A 52 -8.99 -3.48 7.84
N GLY A 53 -9.06 -3.70 9.16
CA GLY A 53 -10.25 -4.25 9.81
C GLY A 53 -11.47 -3.35 9.65
N ARG A 54 -11.28 -2.03 9.78
CA ARG A 54 -12.33 -1.03 9.56
C ARG A 54 -12.80 -1.03 8.11
N ASP A 55 -11.88 -0.86 7.16
CA ASP A 55 -12.21 -0.65 5.76
C ASP A 55 -12.74 -1.91 5.07
N LEU A 56 -12.27 -3.09 5.49
CA LEU A 56 -12.71 -4.38 4.95
C LEU A 56 -13.86 -5.01 5.76
N SER A 57 -14.33 -4.34 6.81
CA SER A 57 -15.37 -4.87 7.71
C SER A 57 -15.02 -6.25 8.29
N MET A 58 -13.77 -6.41 8.73
CA MET A 58 -13.22 -7.63 9.32
C MET A 58 -12.76 -7.39 10.75
N SER A 59 -12.85 -8.42 11.60
CA SER A 59 -12.22 -8.34 12.91
C SER A 59 -10.69 -8.23 12.74
N GLN A 60 -10.07 -7.49 13.65
CA GLN A 60 -8.62 -7.37 13.72
C GLN A 60 -7.88 -8.70 13.86
N ALA A 61 -8.51 -9.70 14.49
CA ALA A 61 -7.97 -11.06 14.59
C ALA A 61 -8.03 -11.77 13.23
N ASN A 62 -9.14 -11.63 12.49
CA ASN A 62 -9.30 -12.24 11.17
C ASN A 62 -8.31 -11.64 10.15
N VAL A 63 -8.10 -10.32 10.18
CA VAL A 63 -7.08 -9.66 9.34
C VAL A 63 -5.68 -10.22 9.65
N ARG A 64 -5.31 -10.36 10.93
CA ARG A 64 -4.01 -10.95 11.33
C ARG A 64 -3.85 -12.38 10.82
N TRP A 65 -4.90 -13.19 10.91
CA TRP A 65 -4.88 -14.56 10.39
C TRP A 65 -4.67 -14.59 8.87
N HIS A 66 -5.35 -13.73 8.11
CA HIS A 66 -5.15 -13.61 6.67
C HIS A 66 -3.73 -13.13 6.32
N ILE A 67 -3.19 -12.15 7.05
CA ILE A 67 -1.81 -11.70 6.86
C ILE A 67 -0.82 -12.82 7.14
N TRP A 68 -1.00 -13.54 8.25
CA TRP A 68 -0.12 -14.67 8.60
C TRP A 68 -0.09 -15.71 7.48
N ASP A 69 -1.26 -16.13 6.98
CA ASP A 69 -1.31 -17.07 5.86
C ASP A 69 -0.66 -16.51 4.58
N LEU A 70 -0.87 -15.23 4.26
CA LEU A 70 -0.21 -14.59 3.12
C LEU A 70 1.32 -14.56 3.26
N VAL A 71 1.85 -14.44 4.49
CA VAL A 71 3.29 -14.52 4.75
C VAL A 71 3.81 -15.93 4.55
N GLU A 72 3.14 -16.92 5.14
CA GLU A 72 3.52 -18.34 5.02
C GLU A 72 3.52 -18.82 3.56
N ASN A 73 2.69 -18.22 2.71
CA ASN A 73 2.60 -18.54 1.28
C ASN A 73 3.36 -17.55 0.38
N GLY A 74 4.25 -16.71 0.93
CA GLY A 74 5.17 -15.89 0.13
C GLY A 74 4.56 -14.67 -0.59
N TYR A 75 3.34 -14.27 -0.26
CA TYR A 75 2.69 -13.12 -0.89
C TYR A 75 3.07 -11.78 -0.28
N VAL A 76 3.26 -11.74 1.04
CA VAL A 76 3.60 -10.53 1.79
C VAL A 76 4.76 -10.83 2.74
N GLN A 77 5.48 -9.80 3.14
CA GLN A 77 6.59 -9.89 4.09
C GLN A 77 6.44 -8.85 5.20
N PHE A 78 7.22 -9.06 6.26
CA PHE A 78 7.35 -8.11 7.37
C PHE A 78 8.68 -7.36 7.33
N GLU A 79 8.63 -6.06 7.64
CA GLU A 79 9.80 -5.25 7.99
C GLU A 79 9.51 -4.58 9.35
N GLY A 80 10.05 -5.13 10.42
CA GLY A 80 9.63 -4.82 11.79
C GLY A 80 8.13 -5.08 11.98
N ALA A 81 7.36 -4.04 12.31
CA ALA A 81 5.90 -4.14 12.48
C ALA A 81 5.08 -3.86 11.20
N ARG A 82 5.75 -3.65 10.06
CA ARG A 82 5.12 -3.24 8.80
C ARG A 82 4.93 -4.45 7.89
N VAL A 83 3.76 -4.56 7.26
CA VAL A 83 3.44 -5.63 6.31
C VAL A 83 3.18 -5.06 4.93
N PHE A 84 3.74 -5.67 3.89
CA PHE A 84 3.54 -5.26 2.51
C PHE A 84 3.82 -6.42 1.54
N PRO A 85 3.27 -6.39 0.31
CA PRO A 85 3.50 -7.43 -0.69
C PRO A 85 4.97 -7.53 -1.08
N ILE A 86 5.46 -8.76 -1.25
CA ILE A 86 6.84 -9.00 -1.68
C ILE A 86 7.05 -8.40 -3.08
N GLY A 87 8.18 -7.73 -3.27
CA GLY A 87 8.55 -7.11 -4.56
C GLY A 87 7.78 -5.86 -4.95
N LEU A 88 6.78 -5.41 -4.16
CA LEU A 88 6.02 -4.19 -4.49
C LEU A 88 6.78 -2.91 -4.16
N ILE A 89 7.48 -2.89 -3.03
CA ILE A 89 8.30 -1.76 -2.58
C ILE A 89 9.67 -2.26 -2.13
N ASN A 90 10.68 -1.40 -2.19
CA ASN A 90 11.98 -1.71 -1.59
C ASN A 90 11.83 -1.72 -0.06
N PRO A 91 12.34 -2.74 0.67
CA PRO A 91 12.28 -2.77 2.13
C PRO A 91 12.81 -1.51 2.82
N GLU A 92 13.81 -0.83 2.24
CA GLU A 92 14.35 0.42 2.79
C GLU A 92 13.32 1.57 2.80
N ASP A 93 12.34 1.53 1.89
CA ASP A 93 11.27 2.53 1.79
C ASP A 93 10.06 2.19 2.68
N ALA A 94 10.05 1.03 3.36
CA ALA A 94 8.89 0.58 4.13
C ALA A 94 8.46 1.60 5.20
N ALA A 95 9.40 2.35 5.77
CA ALA A 95 9.11 3.42 6.72
C ALA A 95 8.35 4.60 6.09
N LEU A 96 8.74 5.02 4.87
CA LEU A 96 8.04 6.05 4.11
C LEU A 96 6.62 5.60 3.77
N PHE A 97 6.45 4.39 3.23
CA PHE A 97 5.12 3.87 2.89
C PHE A 97 4.22 3.71 4.12
N ALA A 98 4.78 3.32 5.28
CA ALA A 98 4.03 3.30 6.54
C ALA A 98 3.58 4.69 7.00
N ALA A 99 4.40 5.71 6.78
CA ALA A 99 4.02 7.10 7.06
C ALA A 99 2.89 7.53 6.12
N LEU A 100 3.00 7.28 4.82
CA LEU A 100 1.99 7.62 3.81
C LEU A 100 0.66 6.87 4.02
N ALA A 101 0.70 5.63 4.50
CA ALA A 101 -0.50 4.86 4.84
C ALA A 101 -1.27 5.42 6.06
N SER A 102 -0.64 6.29 6.86
CA SER A 102 -1.29 6.92 8.00
C SER A 102 -2.12 8.14 7.56
N ALA A 103 -3.25 8.37 8.23
CA ALA A 103 -4.19 9.43 7.89
C ALA A 103 -3.53 10.81 7.74
N GLY A 104 -3.98 11.56 6.72
CA GLY A 104 -3.57 12.93 6.39
C GLY A 104 -2.21 13.09 5.70
N ARG A 105 -1.31 12.08 5.72
CA ARG A 105 0.02 12.19 5.08
C ARG A 105 -0.09 12.26 3.57
N ALA A 106 -0.81 11.30 2.98
CA ALA A 106 -1.00 11.24 1.54
C ALA A 106 -1.70 12.50 1.02
N GLU A 107 -2.72 13.00 1.74
CA GLU A 107 -3.44 14.23 1.38
C GLU A 107 -2.52 15.47 1.43
N ILE A 108 -1.64 15.57 2.42
CA ILE A 108 -0.64 16.65 2.48
C ILE A 108 0.31 16.55 1.28
N LEU A 109 0.87 15.37 1.02
CA LEU A 109 1.80 15.17 -0.09
C LEU A 109 1.14 15.51 -1.43
N GLU A 110 -0.07 15.00 -1.66
CA GLU A 110 -0.87 15.27 -2.85
C GLU A 110 -1.19 16.77 -2.99
N THR A 111 -1.61 17.43 -1.91
CA THR A 111 -1.95 18.87 -1.94
C THR A 111 -0.73 19.73 -2.29
N VAL A 112 0.43 19.42 -1.71
CA VAL A 112 1.68 20.15 -2.01
C VAL A 112 2.14 19.86 -3.44
N PHE A 113 1.99 18.62 -3.91
CA PHE A 113 2.30 18.26 -5.30
C PHE A 113 1.42 19.01 -6.30
N GLN A 114 0.12 19.15 -6.01
CA GLN A 114 -0.83 19.91 -6.83
C GLN A 114 -0.66 21.42 -6.72
N SER A 115 -0.08 21.94 -5.64
CA SER A 115 0.12 23.38 -5.41
C SER A 115 1.49 23.64 -4.76
N PRO A 116 2.60 23.56 -5.51
CA PRO A 116 3.92 23.85 -4.99
C PRO A 116 4.02 25.27 -4.43
N GLY A 117 4.68 25.43 -3.27
CA GLY A 117 4.81 26.73 -2.60
C GLY A 117 3.58 27.16 -1.79
N ILE A 118 2.56 26.31 -1.65
CA ILE A 118 1.41 26.55 -0.78
C ILE A 118 1.87 26.91 0.65
N SER A 119 1.23 27.92 1.25
CA SER A 119 1.56 28.28 2.63
C SER A 119 1.08 27.20 3.61
N MET A 120 1.75 27.08 4.76
CA MET A 120 1.36 26.10 5.78
C MET A 120 -0.07 26.33 6.31
N GLN A 121 -0.54 27.58 6.30
CA GLN A 121 -1.91 27.93 6.71
C GLN A 121 -2.92 27.38 5.70
N GLU A 122 -2.74 27.68 4.41
CA GLU A 122 -3.62 27.22 3.34
C GLU A 122 -3.59 25.69 3.20
N LEU A 123 -2.42 25.07 3.36
CA LEU A 123 -2.27 23.61 3.36
C LEU A 123 -3.15 22.99 4.46
N ALA A 124 -3.01 23.47 5.69
CA ALA A 124 -3.75 22.95 6.84
C ALA A 124 -5.28 23.09 6.64
N GLU A 125 -5.73 24.21 6.10
CA GLU A 125 -7.14 24.45 5.77
C GLU A 125 -7.66 23.47 4.71
N ARG A 126 -6.90 23.24 3.62
CA ARG A 126 -7.30 22.34 2.53
C ARG A 126 -7.41 20.87 2.96
N VAL A 127 -6.51 20.41 3.83
CA VAL A 127 -6.52 19.01 4.32
C VAL A 127 -7.28 18.86 5.64
N HIS A 128 -8.00 19.91 6.08
CA HIS A 128 -8.80 19.91 7.31
C HIS A 128 -8.02 19.49 8.57
N LEU A 129 -6.76 19.92 8.68
CA LEU A 129 -5.90 19.69 9.84
C LEU A 129 -5.60 20.99 10.57
N THR A 130 -5.20 20.89 11.83
CA THR A 130 -4.61 22.06 12.51
C THR A 130 -3.26 22.38 11.88
N ARG A 131 -2.87 23.66 11.91
CA ARG A 131 -1.55 24.11 11.41
C ARG A 131 -0.39 23.35 12.07
N GLN A 132 -0.50 23.03 13.36
CA GLN A 132 0.51 22.25 14.08
C GLN A 132 0.60 20.81 13.56
N SER A 133 -0.55 20.14 13.34
CA SER A 133 -0.58 18.79 12.79
C SER A 133 -0.04 18.76 11.36
N ALA A 134 -0.45 19.71 10.52
CA ALA A 134 0.05 19.84 9.15
C ALA A 134 1.57 20.07 9.12
N SER A 135 2.08 20.97 9.95
CA SER A 135 3.52 21.23 10.09
C SER A 135 4.29 19.99 10.53
N LYS A 136 3.80 19.27 11.56
CA LYS A 136 4.43 18.03 12.03
C LYS A 136 4.49 16.97 10.93
N ILE A 137 3.41 16.80 10.18
CA ILE A 137 3.37 15.84 9.07
C ILE A 137 4.29 16.28 7.92
N ALA A 138 4.29 17.57 7.55
CA ALA A 138 5.17 18.09 6.52
C ALA A 138 6.65 17.90 6.88
N ALA A 139 7.03 18.12 8.14
CA ALA A 139 8.37 17.86 8.63
C ALA A 139 8.75 16.36 8.59
N GLU A 140 7.82 15.47 8.95
CA GLU A 140 8.00 14.02 8.81
C GLU A 140 8.25 13.63 7.34
N LEU A 141 7.42 14.13 6.41
CA LEU A 141 7.56 13.88 4.97
C LEU A 141 8.83 14.51 4.37
N ALA A 142 9.27 15.66 4.89
CA ALA A 142 10.55 16.26 4.53
C ALA A 142 11.73 15.40 5.01
N GLY A 143 11.62 14.75 6.16
CA GLY A 143 12.60 13.78 6.65
C GLY A 143 12.79 12.57 5.74
N PHE A 144 11.75 12.19 4.98
CA PHE A 144 11.82 11.19 3.91
C PHE A 144 12.23 11.74 2.55
N GLY A 145 12.48 13.06 2.43
CA GLY A 145 12.82 13.71 1.16
C GLY A 145 11.65 13.92 0.20
N CYS A 146 10.40 13.70 0.63
CA CYS A 146 9.23 13.90 -0.22
C CYS A 146 8.86 15.36 -0.40
N LEU A 147 9.20 16.21 0.58
CA LEU A 147 8.89 17.64 0.61
C LEU A 147 10.14 18.43 1.00
N THR A 148 10.16 19.70 0.59
CA THR A 148 11.10 20.71 1.11
C THR A 148 10.32 21.81 1.79
N THR A 149 10.70 22.14 3.03
CA THR A 149 10.16 23.26 3.79
C THR A 149 11.12 24.44 3.71
N ALA A 150 10.64 25.61 3.29
CA ALA A 150 11.39 26.87 3.32
C ALA A 150 11.27 27.56 4.68
#